data_AF-A0A856MN74-F1
#
_entry.id   AF-A0A856MN74-F1
#
_cell.length_a   1.000
_cell.length_b   1.000
_cell.length_c   1.000
_cell.angle_alpha   90.00
_cell.angle_beta   90.00
_cell.angle_gamma   90.00
#
_symmetry.space_group_name_H-M   'P 1'
#
loop_
_entity.id
_entity.type
_entity.pdbx_description
1 polymer ?
#
loop_
_entity_poly.entity_id
_entity_poly.type
_entity_poly.pdbx_seq_one_letter_code
_entity_poly.pdbx_strand_id
1 'polypeptide(L)'
;SGIRQKQVKSLPKTSGRFDVLLCYHDEDRNQVKQIAEQLKERQIRPWLDIWEAFAGTSWQQLLETQIAKINSVAVFIGRSGGPWQQEQIEPFIWEFIEQKRPVIPVILPNVVQEPQLPIYLRRRTRVDFRQQDPEPITQLINGIPEVNE
;
A
#
# COMPACT_ATOMS: atom_id res chain seq x y z
N SER A 1 -25.01 -44.01 6.51
CA SER A 1 -23.89 -43.39 5.77
C SER A 1 -24.01 -41.88 5.81
N GLY A 2 -23.38 -41.24 6.80
CA GLY A 2 -23.45 -39.79 7.00
C GLY A 2 -22.36 -39.09 6.19
N ILE A 3 -22.77 -38.25 5.24
CA ILE A 3 -21.86 -37.39 4.49
C ILE A 3 -21.45 -36.25 5.43
N ARG A 4 -20.19 -36.27 5.86
CA ARG A 4 -19.54 -35.19 6.60
C ARG A 4 -19.57 -33.93 5.72
N GLN A 5 -20.41 -32.96 6.06
CA GLN A 5 -20.34 -31.63 5.47
C GLN A 5 -18.98 -31.03 5.82
N LYS A 6 -18.14 -30.82 4.80
CA LYS A 6 -16.90 -30.06 4.93
C LYS A 6 -17.28 -28.63 5.27
N GLN A 7 -17.02 -28.24 6.50
CA GLN A 7 -17.10 -26.86 6.97
C GLN A 7 -16.19 -26.01 6.08
N VAL A 8 -16.80 -25.22 5.20
CA VAL A 8 -16.10 -24.15 4.47
C VAL A 8 -15.65 -23.18 5.55
N LYS A 9 -14.33 -23.10 5.80
CA LYS A 9 -13.76 -22.09 6.67
C LYS A 9 -14.12 -20.72 6.06
N SER A 10 -15.07 -20.03 6.66
CA SER A 10 -15.33 -18.63 6.36
C SER A 10 -14.06 -17.85 6.68
N LEU A 11 -13.44 -17.27 5.66
CA LEU A 11 -12.37 -16.30 5.83
C LEU A 11 -12.93 -15.13 6.67
N PRO A 12 -12.18 -14.60 7.65
CA PRO A 12 -12.63 -13.46 8.42
C PRO A 12 -12.91 -12.32 7.44
N LYS A 13 -14.15 -11.82 7.43
CA LYS A 13 -14.44 -10.50 6.86
C LYS A 13 -13.51 -9.53 7.59
N THR A 14 -12.53 -8.97 6.91
CA THR A 14 -11.78 -7.81 7.38
C THR A 14 -12.72 -6.61 7.32
N SER A 15 -13.71 -6.58 8.21
CA SER A 15 -14.55 -5.42 8.51
C SER A 15 -13.75 -4.37 9.30
N GLY A 16 -12.47 -4.20 8.97
CA GLY A 16 -11.55 -3.25 9.57
C GLY A 16 -11.18 -2.16 8.58
N ARG A 17 -11.10 -0.93 9.05
CA ARG A 17 -10.58 0.22 8.31
C ARG A 17 -9.09 0.00 7.99
N PHE A 18 -8.63 0.42 6.82
CA PHE A 18 -7.21 0.41 6.46
C PHE A 18 -6.58 1.77 6.75
N ASP A 19 -5.31 1.78 7.13
CA ASP A 19 -4.59 2.99 7.52
C ASP A 19 -3.83 3.58 6.32
N VAL A 20 -3.31 2.71 5.45
CA VAL A 20 -2.49 3.07 4.29
C VAL A 20 -2.79 2.17 3.09
N LEU A 21 -2.93 2.76 1.90
CA LEU A 21 -2.95 2.04 0.63
C LEU A 21 -1.52 1.83 0.14
N LEU A 22 -1.15 0.61 -0.27
CA LEU A 22 0.17 0.33 -0.85
C LEU A 22 0.08 0.29 -2.38
N CYS A 23 0.62 1.31 -3.06
CA CYS A 23 0.69 1.38 -4.52
C CYS A 23 2.10 1.02 -4.99
N TYR A 24 2.23 0.05 -5.89
CA TYR A 24 3.53 -0.47 -6.32
C TYR A 24 3.48 -1.09 -7.71
N HIS A 25 4.63 -1.30 -8.33
CA HIS A 25 4.74 -2.04 -9.59
C HIS A 25 4.74 -3.55 -9.32
N ASP A 26 4.12 -4.37 -10.18
CA ASP A 26 3.98 -5.81 -9.92
C ASP A 26 5.31 -6.55 -9.71
N GLU A 27 6.37 -6.05 -10.35
CA GLU A 27 7.76 -6.52 -10.18
C GLU A 27 8.30 -6.34 -8.75
N ASP A 28 7.79 -5.36 -8.00
CA ASP A 28 8.22 -5.04 -6.63
C ASP A 28 7.36 -5.75 -5.56
N ARG A 29 6.38 -6.56 -5.97
CA ARG A 29 5.42 -7.26 -5.08
C ARG A 29 6.05 -7.91 -3.87
N ASN A 30 7.16 -8.63 -4.06
CA ASN A 30 7.80 -9.36 -2.97
C ASN A 30 8.39 -8.42 -1.90
N GLN A 31 9.02 -7.32 -2.32
CA GLN A 31 9.58 -6.34 -1.38
C GLN A 31 8.48 -5.57 -0.66
N VAL A 32 7.44 -5.16 -1.40
CA VAL A 32 6.30 -4.44 -0.81
C VAL A 32 5.55 -5.31 0.18
N LYS A 33 5.37 -6.61 -0.12
CA LYS A 33 4.79 -7.57 0.82
C LYS A 33 5.59 -7.65 2.13
N GLN A 34 6.92 -7.67 2.06
CA GLN A 34 7.77 -7.71 3.26
C GLN A 34 7.60 -6.45 4.12
N ILE A 35 7.49 -5.27 3.49
CA ILE A 35 7.21 -4.02 4.20
C ILE A 35 5.79 -4.03 4.78
N ALA A 36 4.81 -4.57 4.04
CA ALA A 36 3.43 -4.69 4.50
C ALA A 36 3.31 -5.58 5.75
N GLU A 37 4.05 -6.69 5.82
CA GLU A 37 4.08 -7.53 7.03
C GLU A 37 4.72 -6.78 8.21
N GLN A 38 5.80 -6.03 7.98
CA GLN A 38 6.42 -5.19 9.02
C GLN A 38 5.48 -4.07 9.53
N LEU A 39 4.61 -3.53 8.67
CA LEU A 39 3.56 -2.59 9.07
C LEU A 39 2.53 -3.28 9.98
N LYS A 40 2.08 -4.48 9.63
CA LYS A 40 1.15 -5.27 10.45
C LYS A 40 1.73 -5.65 11.80
N GLU A 41 3.00 -6.03 11.86
CA GLU A 41 3.72 -6.30 13.12
C GLU A 41 3.70 -5.08 14.06
N ARG A 42 3.64 -3.88 13.50
CA ARG A 42 3.53 -2.59 14.20
C ARG A 42 2.10 -2.04 14.26
N GLN A 43 1.10 -2.92 14.10
CA GLN A 43 -0.34 -2.62 14.22
C GLN A 43 -0.91 -1.64 13.19
N ILE A 44 -0.17 -1.37 12.12
CA ILE A 44 -0.69 -0.62 10.97
C ILE A 44 -1.39 -1.61 10.03
N ARG A 45 -2.56 -1.23 9.50
CA ARG A 45 -3.38 -2.04 8.60
C ARG A 45 -3.21 -1.57 7.16
N PRO A 46 -2.23 -2.09 6.41
CA PRO A 46 -2.08 -1.75 5.00
C PRO A 46 -3.17 -2.44 4.17
N TRP A 47 -3.69 -1.73 3.18
CA TRP A 47 -4.43 -2.32 2.07
C TRP A 47 -3.43 -2.76 1.01
N LEU A 48 -3.37 -4.06 0.74
CA LEU A 48 -2.50 -4.66 -0.26
C LEU A 48 -3.34 -5.57 -1.16
N ASP A 49 -3.35 -5.28 -2.46
CA ASP A 49 -4.15 -5.98 -3.47
C ASP A 49 -3.98 -7.52 -3.43
N ILE A 50 -2.76 -8.04 -3.25
CA ILE A 50 -2.51 -9.49 -3.18
C ILE A 50 -3.07 -10.17 -1.92
N TRP A 51 -3.48 -9.40 -0.91
CA TRP A 51 -4.15 -9.92 0.28
C TRP A 51 -5.66 -9.81 0.17
N GLU A 52 -6.14 -8.75 -0.47
CA GLU A 52 -7.56 -8.42 -0.52
C GLU A 52 -8.26 -9.00 -1.75
N ALA A 53 -7.55 -9.18 -2.87
CA ALA A 53 -8.11 -9.75 -4.09
C ALA A 53 -8.19 -11.28 -4.01
N PHE A 54 -9.37 -11.83 -4.33
CA PHE A 54 -9.60 -13.26 -4.43
C PHE A 54 -10.05 -13.65 -5.84
N ALA A 55 -9.93 -14.95 -6.15
CA ALA A 55 -10.26 -15.47 -7.47
C ALA A 55 -11.67 -15.03 -7.93
N GLY A 56 -11.73 -14.40 -9.10
CA GLY A 56 -12.97 -13.89 -9.68
C GLY A 56 -13.34 -12.45 -9.30
N THR A 57 -12.48 -11.71 -8.59
CA THR A 57 -12.71 -10.30 -8.27
C THR A 57 -11.68 -9.36 -8.86
N SER A 58 -12.12 -8.15 -9.20
CA SER A 58 -11.24 -7.03 -9.54
C SER A 58 -10.79 -6.35 -8.26
N TRP A 59 -9.48 -6.27 -8.04
CA TRP A 59 -8.91 -5.50 -6.93
C TRP A 59 -9.29 -4.02 -7.02
N GLN A 60 -9.47 -3.46 -8.23
CA GLN A 60 -9.90 -2.08 -8.42
C GLN A 60 -11.28 -1.86 -7.82
N GLN A 61 -12.24 -2.73 -8.16
CA GLN A 61 -13.60 -2.65 -7.61
C GLN A 61 -13.60 -2.78 -6.09
N LEU A 62 -12.78 -3.67 -5.53
CA LEU A 62 -12.63 -3.78 -4.08
C LEU A 62 -12.06 -2.50 -3.48
N LEU A 63 -11.01 -1.94 -4.08
CA LEU A 63 -10.39 -0.69 -3.63
C LEU A 63 -11.36 0.48 -3.69
N GLU A 64 -12.14 0.63 -4.77
CA GLU A 64 -13.14 1.70 -4.93
C GLU A 64 -14.15 1.74 -3.77
N THR A 65 -14.53 0.57 -3.23
CA THR A 65 -15.46 0.51 -2.08
C THR A 65 -14.82 0.91 -0.74
N GLN A 66 -13.49 0.91 -0.65
CA GLN A 66 -12.75 1.15 0.59
C GLN A 66 -11.94 2.44 0.59
N ILE A 67 -11.54 2.94 -0.58
CA ILE A 67 -10.54 4.00 -0.73
C ILE A 67 -10.91 5.27 0.04
N ALA A 68 -12.19 5.61 0.11
CA ALA A 68 -12.68 6.76 0.87
C ALA A 68 -12.41 6.66 2.39
N LYS A 69 -12.17 5.47 2.93
CA LYS A 69 -11.92 5.21 4.36
C LYS A 69 -10.43 5.10 4.70
N ILE A 70 -9.57 4.99 3.68
CA ILE A 70 -8.12 4.88 3.84
C ILE A 70 -7.54 6.28 4.01
N ASN A 71 -6.67 6.50 4.99
CA ASN A 71 -6.26 7.85 5.37
C ASN A 71 -4.97 8.31 4.68
N SER A 72 -4.20 7.39 4.10
CA SER A 72 -2.95 7.69 3.42
C SER A 72 -2.66 6.70 2.30
N VAL A 73 -1.73 7.05 1.42
CA VAL A 73 -1.19 6.15 0.39
C VAL A 73 0.34 6.17 0.44
N ALA A 74 0.94 4.98 0.43
CA ALA A 74 2.37 4.78 0.22
C ALA A 74 2.60 4.39 -1.25
N VAL A 75 3.42 5.19 -1.94
CA VAL A 75 3.75 5.00 -3.35
C VAL A 75 5.15 4.45 -3.44
N PHE A 76 5.28 3.14 -3.69
CA PHE A 76 6.57 2.45 -3.75
C PHE A 76 7.24 2.65 -5.10
N ILE A 77 8.49 3.10 -5.08
CA ILE A 77 9.33 3.31 -6.24
C ILE A 77 10.41 2.23 -6.25
N GLY A 78 10.35 1.35 -7.25
CA GLY A 78 11.34 0.31 -7.47
C GLY A 78 12.23 0.59 -8.67
N ARG A 79 13.00 -0.42 -9.06
CA ARG A 79 13.98 -0.32 -10.16
C ARG A 79 13.34 0.12 -11.48
N SER A 80 12.10 -0.31 -11.73
CA SER A 80 11.37 -0.04 -12.98
C SER A 80 10.60 1.29 -12.96
N GLY A 81 10.79 2.09 -11.89
CA GLY A 81 10.10 3.35 -11.69
C GLY A 81 8.99 3.24 -10.65
N GLY A 82 8.06 4.18 -10.69
CA GLY A 82 6.92 4.21 -9.78
C GLY A 82 5.60 3.86 -10.45
N PRO A 83 4.60 3.47 -9.65
CA PRO A 83 3.34 2.89 -10.13
C PRO A 83 2.45 3.91 -10.85
N TRP A 84 2.71 5.21 -10.74
CA TRP A 84 1.97 6.25 -11.46
C TRP A 84 2.09 6.18 -12.98
N GLN A 85 3.02 5.38 -13.52
CA GLN A 85 3.09 5.11 -14.96
C GLN A 85 1.98 4.15 -15.41
N GLN A 86 1.32 3.46 -14.48
CA GLN A 86 0.24 2.55 -14.76
C GLN A 86 -1.09 3.31 -14.71
N GLU A 87 -1.80 3.37 -15.84
CA GLU A 87 -3.10 4.03 -15.97
C GLU A 87 -4.13 3.54 -14.93
N GLN A 88 -4.01 2.27 -14.50
CA GLN A 88 -4.88 1.69 -13.49
C GLN A 88 -4.56 2.08 -12.04
N ILE A 89 -3.36 2.60 -11.73
CA ILE A 89 -2.96 2.99 -10.36
C ILE A 89 -3.00 4.51 -10.17
N GLU A 90 -2.62 5.27 -11.19
CA GLU A 90 -2.51 6.74 -11.10
C GLU A 90 -3.79 7.42 -10.54
N PRO A 91 -5.01 7.06 -10.98
CA PRO A 91 -6.23 7.70 -10.48
C PRO A 91 -6.40 7.55 -8.95
N PHE A 92 -6.00 6.41 -8.40
CA PHE A 92 -6.05 6.18 -6.97
C PHE A 92 -5.04 7.04 -6.21
N ILE A 93 -3.88 7.35 -6.78
CA ILE A 93 -2.92 8.29 -6.15
C ILE A 93 -3.52 9.70 -6.13
N TRP A 94 -4.14 10.13 -7.23
CA TRP A 94 -4.78 11.44 -7.33
C TRP A 94 -5.92 11.61 -6.33
N GLU A 95 -6.71 10.56 -6.07
CA GLU A 95 -7.76 10.55 -5.05
C GLU A 95 -7.24 10.88 -3.63
N PHE A 96 -5.98 10.58 -3.29
CA PHE A 96 -5.40 11.06 -2.02
C PHE A 96 -4.92 12.51 -2.12
N ILE A 97 -4.36 12.91 -3.25
CA ILE A 97 -3.89 14.29 -3.48
C ILE A 97 -5.06 15.28 -3.41
N GLU A 98 -6.15 15.01 -4.11
CA GLU A 98 -7.33 15.88 -4.21
C GLU A 98 -8.04 16.02 -2.86
N GLN A 99 -8.13 14.91 -2.11
CA GLN A 99 -8.68 14.90 -0.75
C GLN A 99 -7.71 15.43 0.30
N LYS A 100 -6.53 15.94 -0.10
CA LYS A 100 -5.46 16.45 0.79
C LYS A 100 -5.01 15.43 1.84
N ARG A 101 -5.13 14.13 1.53
CA ARG A 101 -4.63 13.04 2.36
C ARG A 101 -3.13 12.83 2.10
N PRO A 102 -2.37 12.31 3.08
CA PRO A 102 -0.96 12.01 2.89
C PRO A 102 -0.69 11.05 1.73
N VAL A 103 0.29 11.43 0.93
CA VAL A 103 0.90 10.61 -0.12
C VAL A 103 2.37 10.49 0.24
N ILE A 104 2.86 9.28 0.44
CA ILE A 104 4.18 9.01 1.00
C ILE A 104 5.01 8.30 -0.08
N PRO A 105 5.95 8.98 -0.74
CA PRO A 105 6.89 8.31 -1.66
C PRO A 105 7.82 7.38 -0.87
N VAL A 106 7.92 6.12 -1.29
CA VAL A 106 8.76 5.10 -0.65
C VAL A 106 9.76 4.53 -1.64
N ILE A 107 11.04 4.85 -1.50
CA ILE A 107 12.10 4.30 -2.37
C ILE A 107 12.50 2.91 -1.84
N LEU A 108 12.44 1.90 -2.70
CA LEU A 108 12.79 0.53 -2.36
C LEU A 108 14.31 0.28 -2.37
N PRO A 109 14.81 -0.74 -1.63
CA PRO A 109 16.24 -1.07 -1.58
C PRO A 109 16.86 -1.42 -2.94
N ASN A 110 16.06 -1.91 -3.90
CA ASN A 110 16.51 -2.29 -5.23
C ASN A 110 16.81 -1.10 -6.17
N VAL A 111 16.57 0.13 -5.73
CA VAL A 111 16.78 1.35 -6.54
C VAL A 111 18.23 1.83 -6.43
N VAL A 112 18.99 1.67 -7.51
CA VAL A 112 20.43 2.05 -7.54
C VAL A 112 20.62 3.56 -7.76
N GLN A 113 19.82 4.16 -8.64
CA GLN A 113 19.93 5.57 -9.01
C GLN A 113 18.75 6.37 -8.44
N GLU A 114 18.94 7.67 -8.21
CA GLU A 114 17.86 8.51 -7.71
C GLU A 114 16.68 8.54 -8.71
N PRO A 115 15.46 8.11 -8.30
CA PRO A 115 14.36 8.01 -9.23
C PRO A 115 13.84 9.39 -9.64
N GLN A 116 13.49 9.55 -10.91
CA GLN A 116 12.83 10.75 -11.38
C GLN A 116 11.35 10.74 -10.98
N LEU A 117 11.03 11.45 -9.90
CA LEU A 117 9.66 11.58 -9.42
C LEU A 117 8.89 12.62 -10.26
N PRO A 118 7.56 12.48 -10.43
CA PRO A 118 6.71 13.55 -10.93
C PRO A 118 6.62 14.70 -9.91
N ILE A 119 6.28 15.90 -10.38
CA ILE A 119 6.29 17.14 -9.55
C ILE A 119 5.45 16.99 -8.28
N TYR A 120 4.30 16.30 -8.36
CA TYR A 120 3.38 16.11 -7.23
C TYR A 120 3.92 15.17 -6.14
N LEU A 121 4.96 14.36 -6.44
CA LEU A 121 5.67 13.54 -5.45
C LEU A 121 6.98 14.19 -4.99
N ARG A 122 7.67 14.97 -5.84
CA ARG A 122 8.94 15.66 -5.48
C ARG A 122 8.82 16.58 -4.28
N ARG A 123 7.65 17.17 -4.05
CA ARG A 123 7.40 18.12 -2.96
C ARG A 123 7.06 17.45 -1.62
N ARG A 124 7.12 16.12 -1.56
CA ARG A 124 6.71 15.32 -0.40
C ARG A 124 7.93 14.68 0.24
N THR A 125 7.92 14.59 1.56
CA THR A 125 8.95 13.88 2.31
C THR A 125 8.92 12.41 1.92
N ARG A 126 10.04 11.90 1.41
CA ARG A 126 10.19 10.51 0.98
C ARG A 126 10.77 9.65 2.10
N VAL A 127 10.37 8.39 2.13
CA VAL A 127 11.00 7.35 2.94
C VAL A 127 11.94 6.56 2.04
N ASP A 128 13.20 6.41 2.44
CA ASP A 128 14.22 5.74 1.63
C ASP A 128 14.68 4.45 2.32
N PHE A 129 14.19 3.29 1.86
CA PHE A 129 14.56 1.99 2.42
C PHE A 129 15.99 1.54 2.03
N ARG A 130 16.71 2.34 1.23
CA ARG A 130 18.16 2.15 1.02
C ARG A 130 18.97 2.61 2.23
N GLN A 131 18.38 3.46 3.08
CA GLN A 131 18.99 4.00 4.29
C GLN A 131 18.47 3.24 5.52
N GLN A 132 19.34 3.02 6.51
CA GLN A 132 18.99 2.29 7.73
C GLN A 132 18.80 3.19 8.96
N ASP A 133 19.28 4.43 8.90
CA ASP A 133 19.18 5.42 9.97
C ASP A 133 18.75 6.78 9.39
N PRO A 134 17.59 7.33 9.79
CA PRO A 134 16.61 6.73 10.70
C PRO A 134 15.98 5.46 10.11
N GLU A 135 15.52 4.54 10.97
CA GLU A 135 14.89 3.28 10.55
C GLU A 135 13.72 3.56 9.58
N PRO A 136 13.76 3.08 8.32
CA PRO A 136 12.85 3.53 7.28
C PRO A 136 11.40 3.12 7.53
N ILE A 137 11.16 1.96 8.15
CA ILE A 137 9.81 1.53 8.51
C ILE A 137 9.18 2.45 9.56
N THR A 138 9.96 2.95 10.53
CA THR A 138 9.50 3.93 11.51
C THR A 138 9.19 5.27 10.83
N GLN A 139 10.02 5.70 9.88
CA GLN A 139 9.70 6.89 9.08
C GLN A 139 8.40 6.75 8.28
N LEU A 140 8.15 5.58 7.69
CA LEU A 140 6.90 5.29 6.97
C LEU A 140 5.69 5.38 7.91
N ILE A 141 5.78 4.79 9.09
CA ILE A 141 4.71 4.82 10.09
C ILE A 141 4.41 6.25 10.54
N ASN A 142 5.43 7.07 10.77
CA ASN A 142 5.25 8.48 11.14
C ASN A 142 4.52 9.30 10.06
N GLY A 143 4.54 8.84 8.80
CA GLY A 143 3.81 9.46 7.70
C GLY A 143 2.34 9.03 7.61
N ILE A 144 1.93 7.96 8.31
CA ILE A 144 0.58 7.40 8.29
C ILE A 144 -0.21 8.03 9.45
N PRO A 145 -1.29 8.78 9.16
CA PRO A 145 -2.12 9.37 10.22
C PRO A 145 -2.74 8.30 11.10
N GLU A 146 -2.76 8.56 12.40
CA GLU A 146 -3.60 7.80 13.32
C GLU A 146 -5.07 7.91 12.91
N VAL A 147 -5.76 6.78 13.01
CA VAL A 147 -7.19 6.72 12.86
C VAL A 147 -7.81 7.14 14.17
N ASN A 148 -8.29 8.39 14.26
CA ASN A 148 -9.21 8.76 15.32
C ASN A 148 -10.52 7.96 15.11
N GLU A 149 -10.87 7.14 16.10
CA GLU A 149 -12.15 6.42 16.19
C GLU A 149 -13.32 7.36 16.46
#